data_AF-A0A831NZY5-F1
#
_entry.id   AF-A0A831NZY5-F1
#
_cell.length_a   1.000
_cell.length_b   1.000
_cell.length_c   1.000
_cell.angle_alpha   90.00
_cell.angle_beta   90.00
_cell.angle_gamma   90.00
#
_symmetry.space_group_name_H-M   'P 1'
#
loop_
_entity.id
_entity.type
_entity.pdbx_description
1 polymer ?
#
loop_
_entity_poly.entity_id
_entity_poly.type
_entity_poly.pdbx_seq_one_letter_code
_entity_poly.pdbx_strand_id
1 'polypeptide(L)'
;MDASPLTDFSHRQSAHCESGVAANLLNHKGIPISEAMAFGIGAGLFFGYLPFIRINGLPLVTYRAAAGHILKQIAKIPGINMYQKKFRDQNQAMAELDAALEASIPVGLQTGVFWLPYFPRALRFHF
;
A
#
# COMPACT_ATOMS: atom_id res chain seq x y z
N MET A 1 1.93 18.33 29.07
CA MET A 1 1.77 18.63 27.63
C MET A 1 1.00 17.46 27.07
N ASP A 2 -0.31 17.63 26.97
CA ASP A 2 -1.22 16.56 26.60
C ASP A 2 -1.02 16.25 25.12
N ALA A 3 -0.50 15.06 24.84
CA ALA A 3 -0.37 14.55 23.49
C ALA A 3 -1.80 14.38 22.92
N SER A 4 -2.20 15.28 22.01
CA SER A 4 -3.40 15.06 21.19
C SER A 4 -3.34 13.65 20.61
N PRO A 5 -4.44 12.89 20.65
CA PRO A 5 -4.40 11.50 20.23
C PRO A 5 -3.95 11.41 18.77
N LEU A 6 -2.92 10.58 18.55
CA LEU A 6 -2.50 10.07 17.25
C LEU A 6 -3.73 9.82 16.39
N THR A 7 -3.89 10.59 15.30
CA THR A 7 -4.93 10.50 14.25
C THR A 7 -6.15 9.62 14.57
N ASP A 8 -7.34 10.21 14.62
CA ASP A 8 -8.61 9.47 14.65
C ASP A 8 -8.81 8.63 13.37
N PHE A 9 -8.14 7.49 13.33
CA PHE A 9 -8.02 6.62 12.18
C PHE A 9 -8.80 5.34 12.43
N SER A 10 -9.99 5.27 11.82
CA SER A 10 -10.80 4.05 11.83
C SER A 10 -10.20 2.99 10.92
N HIS A 11 -9.30 2.17 11.46
CA HIS A 11 -8.71 1.03 10.74
C HIS A 11 -9.77 -0.04 10.41
N ARG A 12 -9.85 -0.39 9.13
CA ARG A 12 -10.64 -1.52 8.61
C ARG A 12 -9.70 -2.64 8.18
N GLN A 13 -9.89 -3.82 8.74
CA GLN A 13 -9.13 -5.00 8.35
C GLN A 13 -9.34 -5.31 6.86
N SER A 14 -8.28 -5.74 6.18
CA SER A 14 -8.27 -6.08 4.76
C SER A 14 -7.47 -7.36 4.53
N ALA A 15 -7.76 -8.05 3.45
CA ALA A 15 -7.07 -9.30 3.11
C ALA A 15 -5.75 -9.05 2.37
N HIS A 16 -5.65 -7.96 1.62
CA HIS A 16 -4.49 -7.66 0.77
C HIS A 16 -3.87 -6.30 1.14
N CYS A 17 -2.54 -6.25 1.11
CA CYS A 17 -1.78 -5.10 1.58
C CYS A 17 -2.11 -3.81 0.81
N GLU A 18 -1.96 -3.83 -0.52
CA GLU A 18 -2.01 -2.61 -1.33
C GLU A 18 -3.43 -2.04 -1.47
N SER A 19 -4.42 -2.88 -1.80
CA SER A 19 -5.83 -2.47 -1.87
C SER A 19 -6.40 -2.11 -0.50
N GLY A 20 -5.97 -2.81 0.56
CA GLY A 20 -6.38 -2.50 1.93
C GLY A 20 -5.88 -1.14 2.40
N VAL A 21 -4.60 -0.82 2.18
CA VAL A 21 -4.04 0.50 2.47
C VAL A 21 -4.76 1.58 1.67
N ALA A 22 -4.97 1.38 0.37
CA ALA A 22 -5.69 2.34 -0.47
C ALA A 22 -7.11 2.61 0.04
N ALA A 23 -7.87 1.57 0.35
CA ALA A 23 -9.22 1.69 0.89
C ALA A 23 -9.21 2.44 2.23
N ASN A 24 -8.33 2.09 3.15
CA ASN A 24 -8.27 2.75 4.46
C ASN A 24 -7.91 4.23 4.36
N LEU A 25 -6.90 4.60 3.56
CA LEU A 25 -6.48 5.99 3.40
C LEU A 25 -7.57 6.86 2.74
N LEU A 26 -8.23 6.34 1.70
CA LEU A 26 -9.31 7.06 1.02
C LEU A 26 -10.54 7.24 1.91
N ASN A 27 -10.92 6.22 2.67
CA ASN A 27 -12.00 6.34 3.65
C ASN A 27 -11.67 7.37 4.74
N HIS A 28 -10.43 7.42 5.22
CA HIS A 28 -10.03 8.43 6.21
C HIS A 28 -10.15 9.86 5.66
N LYS A 29 -9.99 10.05 4.33
CA LYS A 29 -10.23 11.33 3.65
C LYS A 29 -11.69 11.55 3.24
N GLY A 30 -12.62 10.74 3.74
CA GLY A 30 -14.06 10.89 3.49
C GLY A 30 -14.55 10.31 2.17
N ILE A 31 -13.73 9.50 1.49
CA ILE A 31 -14.12 8.81 0.24
C ILE A 31 -14.46 7.35 0.58
N PRO A 32 -15.75 7.01 0.73
CA PRO A 32 -16.16 5.69 1.20
C PRO A 32 -15.94 4.65 0.09
N ILE A 33 -14.92 3.80 0.26
CA ILE A 33 -14.67 2.68 -0.68
C ILE A 33 -14.38 1.37 0.02
N SER A 34 -14.75 0.25 -0.61
CA SER A 34 -14.36 -1.09 -0.17
C SER A 34 -13.00 -1.48 -0.72
N GLU A 35 -12.37 -2.50 -0.12
CA GLU A 35 -11.13 -3.09 -0.64
C GLU A 35 -11.30 -3.59 -2.09
N ALA A 36 -12.44 -4.22 -2.40
CA ALA A 36 -12.74 -4.70 -3.74
C ALA A 36 -12.85 -3.55 -4.77
N MET A 37 -13.44 -2.42 -4.39
CA MET A 37 -13.48 -1.24 -5.25
C MET A 37 -12.09 -0.64 -5.45
N ALA A 38 -11.28 -0.53 -4.39
CA ALA A 38 -9.89 -0.07 -4.50
C ALA A 38 -9.08 -0.95 -5.46
N PHE A 39 -9.24 -2.27 -5.36
CA PHE A 39 -8.59 -3.24 -6.24
C PHE A 39 -9.06 -3.11 -7.71
N GLY A 40 -10.37 -2.98 -7.95
CA GLY A 40 -10.94 -2.82 -9.28
C GLY A 40 -10.53 -1.50 -9.95
N ILE A 41 -10.66 -0.38 -9.23
CA ILE A 41 -10.25 0.95 -9.68
C ILE A 41 -8.73 0.99 -9.96
N GLY A 42 -7.94 0.32 -9.13
CA GLY A 42 -6.50 0.19 -9.31
C GLY A 42 -6.10 -0.72 -10.47
N ALA A 43 -7.04 -1.25 -11.25
CA ALA A 43 -6.82 -2.20 -12.34
C ALA A 43 -5.95 -3.41 -11.90
N GLY A 44 -6.21 -3.92 -10.69
CA GLY A 44 -5.40 -4.98 -10.08
C GLY A 44 -5.51 -6.35 -10.76
N LEU A 45 -6.60 -6.59 -11.48
CA LEU A 45 -6.89 -7.83 -12.19
C LEU A 45 -6.75 -7.64 -13.70
N PHE A 46 -5.97 -8.50 -14.34
CA PHE A 46 -5.95 -8.63 -15.80
C PHE A 46 -5.65 -10.08 -16.18
N PHE A 47 -5.56 -10.40 -17.46
CA PHE A 47 -5.03 -11.67 -17.93
C PHE A 47 -4.01 -11.41 -19.04
N GLY A 48 -2.83 -11.97 -18.89
CA GLY A 48 -1.73 -11.88 -19.86
C GLY A 48 -1.17 -13.24 -20.15
N TYR A 49 -1.19 -13.63 -21.44
CA TYR A 49 -0.53 -14.82 -21.94
C TYR A 49 0.57 -14.39 -22.92
N LEU A 50 1.83 -14.60 -22.56
CA LEU A 50 2.99 -14.19 -23.32
C LEU A 50 3.81 -15.43 -23.72
N PRO A 51 3.45 -16.13 -24.82
CA PRO A 51 4.05 -17.41 -25.20
C PRO A 51 5.54 -17.31 -25.58
N PHE A 52 5.99 -16.10 -25.94
CA PHE A 52 7.36 -15.83 -26.35
C PHE A 52 8.29 -15.49 -25.17
N ILE A 53 7.74 -15.17 -24.00
CA ILE A 53 8.50 -14.93 -22.78
C ILE A 53 8.47 -16.22 -21.96
N ARG A 54 9.65 -16.80 -21.70
CA ARG A 54 9.77 -18.05 -20.93
C ARG A 54 10.34 -17.78 -19.55
N ILE A 55 9.64 -18.23 -18.51
CA ILE A 55 10.14 -18.29 -17.13
C ILE A 55 10.23 -19.78 -16.77
N ASN A 56 11.42 -20.24 -16.40
CA ASN A 56 11.69 -21.66 -16.12
C ASN A 56 11.26 -22.61 -17.26
N GLY A 57 11.43 -22.16 -18.51
CA GLY A 57 11.06 -22.94 -19.70
C GLY A 57 9.57 -22.94 -20.06
N LEU A 58 8.70 -22.34 -19.23
CA LEU A 58 7.25 -22.26 -19.47
C LEU A 58 6.84 -20.86 -19.95
N PRO A 59 5.82 -20.75 -20.82
CA PRO A 59 5.18 -19.48 -21.17
C PRO A 59 4.78 -18.65 -19.95
N LEU A 60 5.02 -17.35 -20.00
CA LEU A 60 4.55 -16.44 -18.97
C LEU A 60 3.02 -16.32 -19.03
N VAL A 61 2.37 -16.74 -17.94
CA VAL A 61 0.97 -16.45 -17.64
C VAL A 61 0.94 -15.52 -16.43
N THR A 62 0.25 -14.39 -16.54
CA THR A 62 0.03 -13.46 -15.43
C THR A 62 -1.43 -13.05 -15.37
N TYR A 63 -1.92 -12.81 -14.16
CA TYR A 63 -3.31 -12.43 -13.94
C TYR A 63 -3.48 -11.32 -12.89
N ARG A 64 -2.38 -10.70 -12.48
CA ARG A 64 -2.37 -9.68 -11.43
C ARG A 64 -1.40 -8.56 -11.73
N ALA A 65 -1.78 -7.35 -11.34
CA ALA A 65 -0.91 -6.20 -11.37
C ALA A 65 0.35 -6.40 -10.52
N ALA A 66 1.44 -5.78 -10.97
CA ALA A 66 2.68 -5.72 -10.20
C ALA A 66 2.46 -4.95 -8.89
N ALA A 67 3.25 -5.26 -7.86
CA ALA A 67 3.19 -4.53 -6.60
C ALA A 67 3.42 -3.03 -6.81
N GLY A 68 2.62 -2.20 -6.16
CA GLY A 68 2.64 -0.74 -6.30
C GLY A 68 1.83 -0.22 -7.50
N HIS A 69 1.24 -1.07 -8.34
CA HIS A 69 0.44 -0.62 -9.48
C HIS A 69 -0.92 -0.05 -9.07
N ILE A 70 -1.59 -0.67 -8.08
CA ILE A 70 -2.92 -0.26 -7.62
C ILE A 70 -2.87 1.17 -7.08
N LEU A 71 -1.92 1.47 -6.20
CA LEU A 71 -1.74 2.81 -5.65
C LEU A 71 -1.39 3.83 -6.74
N LYS A 72 -0.56 3.45 -7.72
CA LYS A 72 -0.21 4.32 -8.85
C LYS A 72 -1.42 4.66 -9.72
N GLN A 73 -2.32 3.71 -9.96
CA GLN A 73 -3.53 3.97 -10.75
C GLN A 73 -4.51 4.84 -9.97
N ILE A 74 -4.70 4.56 -8.68
CA ILE A 74 -5.54 5.37 -7.81
C ILE A 74 -5.05 6.83 -7.76
N ALA A 75 -3.73 7.05 -7.70
CA ALA A 75 -3.14 8.38 -7.71
C ALA A 75 -3.33 9.17 -9.01
N LYS A 76 -3.78 8.55 -10.10
CA LYS A 76 -4.09 9.23 -11.37
C LYS A 76 -5.54 9.71 -11.44
N ILE A 77 -6.38 9.32 -10.48
CA ILE A 77 -7.79 9.70 -10.47
C ILE A 77 -7.89 11.20 -10.19
N PRO A 78 -8.65 11.97 -11.00
CA PRO A 78 -8.85 13.39 -10.76
C PRO A 78 -9.34 13.66 -9.33
N GLY A 79 -8.68 14.60 -8.64
CA GLY A 79 -9.00 14.96 -7.25
C GLY A 79 -8.25 14.15 -6.19
N ILE A 80 -7.50 13.11 -6.56
CA ILE A 80 -6.62 12.38 -5.64
C ILE A 80 -5.17 12.85 -5.81
N ASN A 81 -4.58 13.36 -4.72
CA ASN A 81 -3.16 13.70 -4.67
C ASN A 81 -2.43 12.70 -3.76
N MET A 82 -1.56 11.88 -4.34
CA MET A 82 -0.73 10.94 -3.60
C MET A 82 0.73 11.39 -3.63
N TYR A 83 1.32 11.57 -2.44
CA TYR A 83 2.73 11.88 -2.28
C TYR A 83 3.49 10.61 -1.89
N GLN A 84 4.53 10.27 -2.65
CA GLN A 84 5.39 9.13 -2.36
C GLN A 84 6.83 9.63 -2.18
N LYS A 85 7.41 9.32 -1.03
CA LYS A 85 8.82 9.61 -0.72
C LYS A 85 9.56 8.30 -0.46
N LYS A 86 10.80 8.20 -0.95
CA LYS A 86 11.70 7.08 -0.68
C LYS A 86 12.98 7.61 -0.07
N PHE A 87 13.39 7.01 1.03
CA PHE A 87 14.54 7.43 1.80
C PHE A 87 15.63 6.35 1.74
N ARG A 88 16.89 6.79 1.80
CA ARG A 88 18.05 5.92 2.04
C ARG A 88 18.51 5.96 3.49
N ASP A 89 18.29 7.09 4.16
CA ASP A 89 18.61 7.31 5.56
C ASP A 89 17.39 7.05 6.44
N GLN A 90 17.58 6.25 7.49
CA GLN A 90 16.51 5.86 8.40
C GLN A 90 16.03 7.04 9.26
N ASN A 91 16.94 7.90 9.72
CA ASN A 91 16.58 9.02 10.59
C ASN A 91 15.74 10.04 9.84
N GLN A 92 16.08 10.32 8.57
CA GLN A 92 15.27 11.16 7.69
C GLN A 92 13.89 10.57 7.42
N ALA A 93 13.80 9.25 7.22
CA ALA A 93 12.51 8.58 7.00
C ALA A 93 11.59 8.68 8.23
N MET A 94 12.16 8.50 9.43
CA MET A 94 11.43 8.63 10.69
C MET A 94 11.00 10.07 10.94
N ALA A 95 11.90 11.05 10.73
CA ALA A 95 11.56 12.46 10.90
C ALA A 95 10.42 12.92 9.98
N GLU A 96 10.38 12.44 8.73
CA GLU A 96 9.26 12.71 7.83
C GLU A 96 7.96 12.05 8.30
N LEU A 97 8.03 10.81 8.78
CA LEU A 97 6.87 10.10 9.33
C LEU A 97 6.31 10.86 10.54
N ASP A 98 7.16 11.25 11.48
CA ASP A 98 6.76 11.98 12.69
C ASP A 98 6.12 13.32 12.31
N ALA A 99 6.71 14.08 11.39
CA ALA A 99 6.14 15.34 10.90
C ALA A 99 4.76 15.16 10.24
N ALA A 100 4.55 14.07 9.49
CA ALA A 100 3.26 13.76 8.88
C ALA A 100 2.20 13.39 9.94
N LEU A 101 2.59 12.62 10.96
CA LEU A 101 1.71 12.23 12.05
C LEU A 101 1.35 13.40 12.96
N GLU A 102 2.29 14.31 13.24
CA GLU A 102 2.04 15.58 13.94
C GLU A 102 1.03 16.45 13.18
N ALA A 103 1.10 16.46 11.86
CA ALA A 103 0.12 17.12 10.99
C ALA A 103 -1.21 16.34 10.85
N SER A 104 -1.39 15.24 11.59
CA SER A 104 -2.56 14.36 11.54
C SER A 104 -2.84 13.78 10.13
N ILE A 105 -1.78 13.48 9.38
CA ILE A 105 -1.87 12.86 8.06
C ILE A 105 -1.55 11.37 8.22
N PRO A 106 -2.48 10.44 7.93
CA PRO A 106 -2.15 9.02 7.94
C PRO A 106 -1.21 8.68 6.78
N VAL A 107 -0.19 7.86 7.06
CA VAL A 107 0.85 7.50 6.11
C VAL A 107 0.81 6.00 5.82
N GLY A 108 0.80 5.63 4.54
CA GLY A 108 1.04 4.25 4.12
C GLY A 108 2.53 3.95 4.08
N LEU A 109 2.96 2.87 4.74
CA LEU A 109 4.37 2.43 4.77
C LEU A 109 4.57 1.19 3.90
N GLN A 110 5.56 1.25 3.01
CA GLN A 110 6.04 0.06 2.29
C GLN A 110 7.18 -0.57 3.10
N THR A 111 6.90 -1.72 3.72
CA THR A 111 7.87 -2.44 4.56
C THR A 111 7.85 -3.94 4.27
N GLY A 112 8.94 -4.62 4.61
CA GLY A 112 9.03 -6.08 4.54
C GLY A 112 8.46 -6.74 5.79
N VAL A 113 7.64 -7.78 5.63
CA VAL A 113 7.05 -8.53 6.74
C VAL A 113 8.08 -9.12 7.70
N PHE A 114 9.31 -9.32 7.24
CA PHE A 114 10.43 -9.79 8.05
C PHE A 114 10.68 -8.92 9.29
N TRP A 115 10.53 -7.60 9.16
CA TRP A 115 10.85 -6.65 10.22
C TRP A 115 9.68 -6.38 11.18
N LEU A 116 8.52 -7.01 10.96
CA LEU A 116 7.31 -6.77 11.75
C LEU A 116 7.31 -7.67 13.00
N PRO A 117 7.47 -7.11 14.23
CA PRO A 117 7.60 -7.91 15.44
C PRO A 117 6.33 -8.69 15.80
N TYR A 118 5.17 -8.23 15.34
CA TYR A 118 3.87 -8.87 15.53
C TYR A 118 3.56 -9.96 14.50
N PHE A 119 4.34 -10.06 13.42
CA PHE A 119 4.14 -11.09 12.40
C PHE A 119 4.74 -12.43 12.86
N PRO A 120 4.06 -13.58 12.70
CA PRO A 120 4.58 -14.86 13.15
C PRO A 120 5.96 -15.15 12.57
N ARG A 121 6.92 -15.58 13.41
CA ARG A 121 8.31 -15.84 12.96
C ARG A 121 8.38 -16.80 11.78
N ALA A 122 7.50 -17.81 11.76
CA ALA A 122 7.42 -18.79 10.68
C ALA A 122 6.99 -18.20 9.32
N LEU A 123 6.42 -16.99 9.30
CA LEU A 123 5.95 -16.30 8.09
C LEU A 123 6.83 -15.09 7.71
N ARG A 124 7.96 -14.90 8.38
CA ARG A 124 8.91 -13.81 8.10
C ARG A 124 9.86 -14.22 6.99
N PHE A 125 9.50 -13.91 5.75
CA PHE A 125 10.35 -14.12 4.58
C PHE A 125 10.91 -12.79 4.07
N HIS A 126 12.11 -12.84 3.50
CA HIS A 126 12.66 -11.73 2.71
C HIS A 126 12.06 -11.81 1.29
N PHE A 127 11.36 -10.75 0.89
CA PHE A 127 10.83 -10.55 -0.46
C PHE A 127 11.63 -9.46 -1.18
#